data_AF-A0A1F6QLD7-F1
#
_entry.id   AF-A0A1F6QLD7-F1
#
_cell.length_a   1.000
_cell.length_b   1.000
_cell.length_c   1.000
_cell.angle_alpha   90.00
_cell.angle_beta   90.00
_cell.angle_gamma   90.00
#
_symmetry.space_group_name_H-M   'P 1'
#
loop_
_entity.id
_entity.type
_entity.pdbx_description
1 polymer ?
#
loop_
_entity_poly.entity_id
_entity_poly.type
_entity_poly.pdbx_seq_one_letter_code
_entity_poly.pdbx_strand_id
1 'polypeptide(L)'
;MENELPIQSEQIKINSFELLSNFVSECKRIVRDDNDYPTALCSADILTAVYYYRLYPDVEYFLENIFKLKQNYFQMQWVRSIWSRFGKMTDAELSEIVINQITLVAKLTEEQ
;
A
#
# COMPACT_ATOMS: atom_id res chain seq x y z
N MET A 1 -27.44 -16.53 -14.73
CA MET A 1 -26.80 -15.53 -15.60
C MET A 1 -25.54 -15.10 -14.89
N GLU A 2 -24.44 -15.74 -15.26
CA GLU A 2 -23.11 -15.45 -14.75
C GLU A 2 -22.59 -14.23 -15.51
N ASN A 3 -22.26 -13.16 -14.78
CA ASN A 3 -21.54 -12.03 -15.37
C ASN A 3 -20.06 -12.40 -15.37
N GLU A 4 -19.62 -12.99 -16.48
CA GLU A 4 -18.20 -13.13 -16.77
C GLU A 4 -17.61 -11.74 -17.07
N LEU A 5 -16.65 -11.30 -16.24
CA LEU A 5 -15.81 -10.16 -16.59
C LEU A 5 -14.67 -10.66 -17.48
N PRO A 6 -14.50 -10.12 -18.69
CA PRO A 6 -13.38 -10.48 -19.54
C PRO A 6 -12.15 -9.69 -19.09
N ILE A 7 -11.23 -10.35 -18.40
CA ILE A 7 -9.85 -9.87 -18.31
C ILE A 7 -8.97 -10.95 -18.93
N GLN A 8 -8.77 -10.82 -20.25
CA GLN A 8 -7.68 -11.49 -20.95
C GLN A 8 -6.36 -10.80 -20.57
N SER A 9 -5.71 -11.35 -19.56
CA SER A 9 -4.25 -11.35 -19.42
C SER A 9 -3.95 -12.63 -18.66
N GLU A 10 -3.07 -13.48 -19.19
CA GLU A 10 -2.65 -14.74 -18.57
C GLU A 10 -2.59 -14.59 -17.05
N GLN A 11 -3.55 -15.19 -16.34
CA GLN A 11 -3.52 -15.24 -14.89
C GLN A 11 -2.39 -16.18 -14.51
N ILE A 12 -1.18 -15.63 -14.41
CA ILE A 12 -0.16 -16.19 -13.55
C ILE A 12 -0.86 -16.28 -12.19
N LYS A 13 -1.22 -17.51 -11.78
CA LYS A 13 -1.72 -17.78 -10.42
C LYS A 13 -0.54 -17.55 -9.49
N ILE A 14 -0.23 -16.27 -9.23
CA ILE A 14 0.82 -15.91 -8.29
C ILE A 14 0.31 -16.33 -6.92
N ASN A 15 1.04 -17.25 -6.29
CA ASN A 15 0.73 -17.69 -4.94
C ASN A 15 0.83 -16.47 -4.00
N SER A 16 -0.19 -16.23 -3.16
CA SER A 16 -0.20 -15.09 -2.25
C SER A 16 1.01 -15.08 -1.30
N PHE A 17 1.53 -16.24 -0.93
CA PHE A 17 2.76 -16.37 -0.16
C PHE A 17 4.00 -15.94 -0.97
N GLU A 18 4.07 -16.34 -2.23
CA GLU A 18 5.14 -15.96 -3.15
C GLU A 18 5.14 -14.45 -3.40
N LEU A 19 3.96 -13.87 -3.63
CA LEU A 19 3.79 -12.42 -3.80
C LEU A 19 4.29 -11.63 -2.58
N LEU A 20 3.94 -12.09 -1.38
CA LEU A 20 4.39 -11.47 -0.13
C LEU A 20 5.90 -11.66 0.09
N SER A 21 6.44 -12.83 -0.23
CA SER A 21 7.87 -13.13 -0.12
C SER A 21 8.68 -12.24 -1.05
N ASN A 22 8.22 -12.05 -2.29
CA ASN A 22 8.86 -11.17 -3.27
C ASN A 22 8.79 -9.72 -2.82
N PHE A 23 7.62 -9.26 -2.36
CA PHE A 23 7.47 -7.91 -1.78
C PHE A 23 8.49 -7.62 -0.67
N VAL A 24 8.59 -8.50 0.33
CA VAL A 24 9.53 -8.33 1.45
C VAL A 24 10.98 -8.37 0.98
N SER A 25 11.30 -9.24 0.03
CA SER A 25 12.66 -9.37 -0.52
C SER A 25 13.06 -8.10 -1.28
N GLU A 26 12.17 -7.55 -2.10
CA GLU A 26 12.39 -6.32 -2.84
C GLU A 26 12.50 -5.10 -1.92
N CYS A 27 11.65 -4.98 -0.90
CA CYS A 27 11.80 -3.93 0.11
C CYS A 27 13.18 -4.00 0.78
N LYS A 28 13.68 -5.19 1.11
CA LYS A 28 15.03 -5.36 1.70
C LYS A 28 16.14 -5.01 0.73
N ARG A 29 16.00 -5.34 -0.55
CA ARG A 29 16.97 -5.03 -1.60
C ARG A 29 17.07 -3.52 -1.82
N ILE A 30 15.93 -2.85 -1.97
CA ILE A 30 15.87 -1.40 -2.21
C ILE A 30 16.46 -0.59 -1.05
N VAL A 31 16.23 -1.02 0.20
CA VAL A 31 16.85 -0.39 1.39
C VAL A 31 18.37 -0.54 1.39
N ARG A 32 18.93 -1.57 0.74
CA ARG A 32 20.38 -1.82 0.69
C ARG A 32 21.08 -1.16 -0.48
N ASP A 33 20.42 -1.06 -1.63
CA ASP A 33 21.06 -0.68 -2.89
C ASP A 33 21.03 0.84 -3.17
N ASP A 34 20.36 1.64 -2.32
CA ASP A 34 20.28 3.12 -2.38
C ASP A 34 19.84 3.70 -3.75
N ASN A 35 19.30 2.86 -4.64
CA ASN A 35 18.87 3.18 -5.99
C ASN A 35 17.34 3.03 -6.13
N ASP A 36 16.71 4.06 -6.71
CA ASP A 36 15.27 4.24 -6.96
C ASP A 36 14.34 3.99 -5.76
N TYR A 37 14.52 4.92 -4.82
CA TYR A 37 13.87 5.14 -3.54
C TYR A 37 12.33 5.36 -3.53
N PRO A 38 11.69 6.04 -4.50
CA PRO A 38 10.32 6.55 -4.27
C PRO A 38 9.24 5.47 -4.26
N THR A 39 9.30 4.51 -5.19
CA THR A 39 8.16 3.64 -5.49
C THR A 39 7.86 2.62 -4.39
N ALA A 40 8.90 1.94 -3.89
CA ALA A 40 8.73 0.96 -2.81
C ALA A 40 8.43 1.61 -1.45
N LEU A 41 9.02 2.77 -1.17
CA LEU A 41 8.69 3.55 0.03
C LEU A 41 7.26 4.08 -0.02
N CYS A 42 6.84 4.67 -1.14
CA CYS A 42 5.45 5.11 -1.30
C CYS A 42 4.47 3.95 -1.18
N SER A 43 4.81 2.77 -1.73
CA SER A 43 3.97 1.57 -1.58
C SER A 43 3.87 1.14 -0.12
N ALA A 44 5.00 1.08 0.61
CA ALA A 44 5.01 0.75 2.03
C ALA A 44 4.25 1.78 2.89
N ASP A 45 4.35 3.07 2.55
CA ASP A 45 3.59 4.14 3.22
C ASP A 45 2.08 3.96 3.03
N ILE A 46 1.64 3.59 1.82
CA ILE A 46 0.22 3.31 1.55
C ILE A 46 -0.26 2.07 2.31
N LEU A 47 0.51 0.98 2.32
CA LEU A 47 0.20 -0.22 3.12
C LEU A 47 0.03 0.15 4.60
N THR A 48 0.97 0.92 5.12
CA THR A 48 0.98 1.38 6.51
C THR A 48 -0.20 2.29 6.81
N ALA A 49 -0.55 3.19 5.89
CA ALA A 49 -1.71 4.07 6.02
C ALA A 49 -3.02 3.27 6.06
N VAL A 50 -3.20 2.27 5.19
CA VAL A 50 -4.41 1.41 5.22
C VAL A 50 -4.49 0.64 6.54
N TYR A 51 -3.37 0.09 7.02
CA TYR A 51 -3.32 -0.61 8.31
C TYR A 51 -3.76 0.30 9.47
N TYR A 52 -3.21 1.51 9.56
CA TYR A 52 -3.56 2.44 10.62
C TYR A 52 -4.98 3.01 10.48
N TYR A 53 -5.46 3.25 9.26
CA TYR A 53 -6.83 3.69 9.03
C TYR A 53 -7.84 2.67 9.55
N ARG A 54 -7.60 1.38 9.32
CA ARG A 54 -8.47 0.30 9.83
C ARG A 54 -8.51 0.25 11.36
N LEU A 55 -7.42 0.57 12.04
CA LEU A 55 -7.35 0.58 13.51
C LEU A 55 -7.85 1.89 14.12
N TYR A 56 -7.61 3.01 13.44
CA TYR A 56 -7.88 4.36 13.92
C TYR A 56 -8.54 5.19 12.79
N PRO A 57 -9.84 4.98 12.50
CA PRO A 57 -10.53 5.70 11.43
C PRO A 57 -10.68 7.19 11.69
N ASP A 58 -10.66 7.61 12.96
CA ASP A 58 -10.64 9.02 13.34
C ASP A 58 -9.23 9.59 13.13
N VAL A 59 -9.12 10.50 12.17
CA VAL A 59 -7.85 11.12 11.78
C VAL A 59 -7.28 12.01 12.87
N GLU A 60 -8.10 12.74 13.62
CA GLU A 60 -7.60 13.63 14.66
C GLU A 60 -7.13 12.81 15.85
N TYR A 61 -7.84 11.74 16.22
CA TYR A 61 -7.33 10.79 17.21
C TYR A 61 -5.98 10.18 16.78
N PHE A 62 -5.86 9.73 15.53
CA PHE A 62 -4.61 9.17 15.01
C PHE A 62 -3.45 10.18 15.06
N LEU A 63 -3.68 11.41 14.59
CA LEU A 63 -2.68 12.47 14.61
C LEU A 63 -2.27 12.89 16.02
N GLU A 64 -3.21 12.88 16.98
CA GLU A 64 -2.96 13.30 18.35
C GLU A 64 -2.38 12.20 19.24
N ASN A 65 -2.62 10.93 18.96
CA ASN A 65 -2.27 9.85 19.91
C ASN A 65 -1.28 8.83 19.35
N ILE A 66 -1.23 8.66 18.02
CA ILE A 66 -0.47 7.59 17.39
C ILE A 66 0.68 8.14 16.54
N PHE A 67 0.41 9.19 15.76
CA PHE A 67 1.38 9.75 14.83
C PHE A 67 2.48 10.52 15.58
N LYS A 68 3.73 10.05 15.50
CA LYS A 68 4.87 10.61 16.26
C LYS A 68 5.48 11.87 15.62
N LEU A 69 5.26 12.09 14.33
CA LEU A 69 5.86 13.20 13.55
C LEU A 69 4.93 14.42 13.45
N LYS A 70 4.26 14.79 14.55
CA LYS A 70 3.23 15.85 14.60
C LYS A 70 3.71 17.26 14.23
N GLN A 71 5.00 17.48 14.08
CA GLN A 71 5.56 18.81 13.78
C GLN A 71 5.70 19.07 12.27
N ASN A 72 5.55 18.04 11.43
CA ASN A 72 5.64 18.20 9.99
C ASN A 72 4.26 18.45 9.37
N TYR A 73 3.99 19.72 9.03
CA TYR A 73 2.72 20.15 8.43
C TYR A 73 2.38 19.35 7.16
N PHE A 74 3.33 19.15 6.25
CA PHE A 74 3.08 18.45 4.99
C PHE A 74 2.70 16.98 5.21
N GLN A 75 3.38 16.30 6.14
CA GLN A 75 3.05 14.93 6.49
C GLN A 75 1.67 14.84 7.14
N MET A 76 1.31 15.76 8.02
CA MET A 76 -0.04 15.78 8.62
C MET A 76 -1.13 16.01 7.57
N GLN A 77 -0.92 16.92 6.61
CA GLN A 77 -1.88 17.16 5.53
C GLN A 77 -1.99 15.95 4.59
N TRP A 78 -0.88 15.27 4.32
CA TRP A 78 -0.90 14.02 3.57
C TRP A 78 -1.75 12.95 4.28
N VAL A 79 -1.55 12.77 5.60
CA VAL A 79 -2.36 11.83 6.41
C VAL A 79 -3.85 12.19 6.34
N ARG A 80 -4.20 13.47 6.53
CA ARG A 80 -5.59 13.94 6.44
C ARG A 80 -6.22 13.69 5.07
N SER A 81 -5.47 13.95 4.01
CA SER A 81 -5.91 13.70 2.64
C SER A 81 -6.17 12.21 2.40
N ILE A 82 -5.26 11.34 2.83
CA ILE A 82 -5.38 9.89 2.69
C ILE A 82 -6.56 9.34 3.50
N TRP A 83 -6.74 9.77 4.76
CA TRP A 83 -7.89 9.37 5.58
C TRP A 83 -9.22 9.79 4.94
N SER A 84 -9.31 11.02 4.45
CA SER A 84 -10.51 11.50 3.75
C SER A 84 -10.83 10.67 2.50
N ARG A 85 -9.80 10.19 1.79
CA ARG A 85 -9.96 9.30 0.65
C ARG A 85 -10.44 7.91 1.08
N PHE A 86 -9.81 7.32 2.10
CA PHE A 86 -10.18 6.00 2.61
C PHE A 86 -11.58 5.98 3.24
N GLY A 87 -12.02 7.08 3.86
CA GLY A 87 -13.39 7.27 4.35
C GLY A 87 -14.49 7.14 3.31
N LYS A 88 -14.14 7.17 2.02
CA LYS A 88 -15.07 7.05 0.89
C LYS A 88 -14.99 5.69 0.20
N MET A 89 -14.18 4.78 0.72
CA MET A 89 -13.91 3.47 0.14
C MET A 89 -14.54 2.37 0.99
N THR A 90 -14.96 1.31 0.32
CA THR A 90 -15.34 0.04 0.94
C THR A 90 -14.10 -0.74 1.39
N ASP A 91 -14.30 -1.70 2.29
CA ASP A 91 -13.22 -2.60 2.72
C ASP A 91 -12.61 -3.41 1.57
N ALA A 92 -13.40 -3.72 0.55
CA ALA A 92 -12.94 -4.40 -0.66
C ALA A 92 -11.97 -3.51 -1.44
N GLU A 93 -12.33 -2.25 -1.69
CA GLU A 93 -11.47 -1.28 -2.39
C GLU A 93 -10.18 -0.99 -1.60
N LEU A 94 -10.26 -0.90 -0.26
CA LEU A 94 -9.08 -0.75 0.60
C LEU A 94 -8.17 -1.99 0.52
N SER A 95 -8.74 -3.19 0.43
CA SER A 95 -7.98 -4.42 0.28
C SER A 95 -7.31 -4.50 -1.09
N GLU A 96 -7.98 -4.04 -2.14
CA GLU A 96 -7.44 -3.98 -3.49
C GLU A 96 -6.25 -3.00 -3.58
N ILE A 97 -6.32 -1.85 -2.89
CA ILE A 97 -5.17 -0.93 -2.78
C ILE A 97 -3.95 -1.66 -2.21
N VAL A 98 -4.12 -2.40 -1.12
CA VAL A 98 -3.03 -3.15 -0.48
C VAL A 98 -2.45 -4.18 -1.44
N ILE A 99 -3.30 -4.98 -2.09
CA ILE A 99 -2.87 -6.00 -3.05
C ILE A 99 -2.10 -5.35 -4.20
N ASN A 100 -2.62 -4.26 -4.77
CA ASN A 100 -1.98 -3.55 -5.88
C ASN A 100 -0.60 -3.00 -5.51
N GLN A 101 -0.43 -2.43 -4.31
CA GLN A 101 0.87 -1.94 -3.87
C GLN A 101 1.88 -3.09 -3.64
N ILE A 102 1.43 -4.21 -3.07
CA ILE A 102 2.27 -5.42 -2.92
C ILE A 102 2.69 -5.92 -4.30
N THR A 103 1.75 -6.05 -5.23
CA THR A 103 2.02 -6.50 -6.60
C THR A 103 2.97 -5.58 -7.34
N LEU A 104 2.83 -4.27 -7.19
CA LEU A 104 3.67 -3.29 -7.85
C LEU A 104 5.14 -3.45 -7.46
N VAL A 105 5.42 -3.58 -6.16
CA VAL A 105 6.79 -3.78 -5.67
C VAL A 105 7.31 -5.18 -5.98
N ALA A 106 6.47 -6.22 -5.85
CA ALA A 106 6.85 -7.61 -6.14
C ALA A 106 7.12 -7.89 -7.63
N LYS A 107 6.65 -7.04 -8.55
CA LYS A 107 6.91 -7.15 -9.99
C LYS A 107 8.15 -6.40 -10.46
N LEU A 108 8.79 -5.60 -9.63
CA LEU A 108 10.08 -4.95 -9.95
C LEU A 108 11.19 -5.96 -10.28
N THR A 109 10.99 -7.23 -9.93
CA THR A 109 11.84 -8.38 -10.24
C THR A 109 11.72 -8.92 -11.68
N GLU A 110 10.65 -8.60 -12.43
CA GLU A 110 10.43 -9.18 -13.77
C GLU A 110 11.01 -8.34 -14.92
N GLU A 111 11.47 -7.10 -14.66
CA GLU A 111 12.00 -6.17 -15.67
C GLU A 111 13.55 -6.03 -15.65
N GLN A 112 14.27 -6.89 -14.90
CA GLN A 112 15.74 -6.96 -14.88
C GLN A 112 16.26 -8.25 -15.50
#